data_AF-A0A961HEY2-F1
#
_entry.id   AF-A0A961HEY2-F1
#
_cell.length_a   1.000
_cell.length_b   1.000
_cell.length_c   1.000
_cell.angle_alpha   90.00
_cell.angle_beta   90.00
_cell.angle_gamma   90.00
#
_symmetry.space_group_name_H-M   'P 1'
#
loop_
_entity.id
_entity.type
_entity.pdbx_description
1 polymer ?
#
loop_
_entity_poly.entity_id
_entity_poly.type
_entity_poly.pdbx_seq_one_letter_code
_entity_poly.pdbx_strand_id
1 'polypeptide(L)'
;GLDDRYRGVRGGRRVIFVNPADITALGLNPGDRVDLISEFGDEAGERRAAEFLVVAYPTPLGNAAAYYPETNPLVPLDHVAAGSNTPVSKAVVIRLEKSAQRAPG
;
A
#
# COMPACT_ATOMS: atom_id res chain seq x y z
N GLY A 1 10.43 -8.85 -18.96
CA GLY A 1 9.01 -8.56 -19.22
C GLY A 1 8.32 -8.41 -17.89
N LEU A 2 7.79 -7.23 -17.59
CA LEU A 2 7.11 -6.87 -16.33
C LEU A 2 5.68 -7.44 -16.26
N ASP A 3 5.48 -8.65 -16.78
CA ASP A 3 4.22 -9.38 -16.64
C ASP A 3 4.32 -10.26 -15.39
N ASP A 4 3.79 -9.75 -14.29
CA ASP A 4 3.57 -10.55 -13.09
C ASP A 4 2.41 -11.51 -13.39
N ARG A 5 2.76 -12.77 -13.68
CA ARG A 5 1.81 -13.80 -14.15
C ARG A 5 0.81 -14.26 -13.07
N TYR A 6 0.82 -13.66 -11.89
CA TYR A 6 -0.20 -13.91 -10.89
C TYR A 6 -1.44 -13.05 -11.19
N ARG A 7 -2.47 -13.71 -11.75
CA ARG A 7 -3.88 -13.28 -11.70
C ARG A 7 -4.32 -12.11 -12.61
N GLY A 8 -3.64 -11.88 -13.73
CA GLY A 8 -4.18 -11.04 -14.81
C GLY A 8 -4.06 -9.53 -14.58
N VAL A 9 -3.21 -9.09 -13.67
CA VAL A 9 -2.89 -7.67 -13.47
C VAL A 9 -1.98 -7.19 -14.61
N ARG A 10 -2.54 -6.40 -15.53
CA ARG A 10 -1.77 -5.64 -16.52
C ARG A 10 -1.49 -4.25 -15.95
N GLY A 11 -0.22 -3.90 -15.72
CA GLY A 11 0.15 -2.57 -15.21
C GLY A 11 1.32 -2.51 -14.21
N GLY A 12 2.07 -3.59 -14.05
CA GLY A 12 3.25 -3.64 -13.17
C GLY A 12 2.93 -4.00 -11.72
N ARG A 13 3.98 -4.08 -10.89
CA ARG A 13 3.95 -4.56 -9.50
C ARG A 13 3.25 -3.62 -8.50
N ARG A 14 2.72 -2.47 -8.94
CA ARG A 14 2.01 -1.51 -8.08
C ARG A 14 0.56 -1.92 -7.91
N VAL A 15 0.34 -2.96 -7.12
CA VAL A 15 -0.98 -3.44 -6.70
C VAL A 15 -1.06 -3.49 -5.19
N ILE A 16 -2.26 -3.26 -4.67
CA ILE A 16 -2.59 -3.51 -3.27
C ILE A 16 -3.81 -4.42 -3.19
N PHE A 17 -3.63 -5.56 -2.53
CA PHE A 17 -4.65 -6.55 -2.27
C PHE A 17 -5.37 -6.18 -0.98
N VAL A 18 -6.68 -5.96 -1.07
CA VAL A 18 -7.51 -5.50 0.05
C VAL A 18 -8.80 -6.32 0.09
N ASN A 19 -9.31 -6.58 1.29
CA ASN A 19 -10.58 -7.25 1.48
C ASN A 19 -11.72 -6.45 0.81
N PRO A 20 -12.64 -7.09 0.06
CA PRO A 20 -13.78 -6.40 -0.53
C PRO A 20 -14.59 -5.55 0.46
N ALA A 21 -14.76 -6.01 1.70
CA ALA A 21 -15.50 -5.27 2.72
C ALA A 21 -14.75 -4.01 3.17
N ASP A 22 -13.42 -4.07 3.28
CA ASP A 22 -12.59 -2.91 3.61
C ASP A 22 -12.58 -1.91 2.44
N ILE A 23 -12.51 -2.40 1.18
CA ILE A 23 -12.63 -1.56 -0.02
C ILE A 23 -13.93 -0.74 0.04
N THR A 24 -15.06 -1.39 0.32
CA THR A 24 -16.35 -0.72 0.46
C THR A 24 -16.38 0.24 1.65
N ALA A 25 -15.87 -0.17 2.82
CA ALA A 25 -15.82 0.66 4.01
C ALA A 25 -14.98 1.94 3.81
N LEU A 26 -13.94 1.86 2.98
CA LEU A 26 -13.07 2.98 2.60
C LEU A 26 -13.63 3.83 1.44
N GLY A 27 -14.81 3.51 0.89
CA GLY A 27 -15.41 4.23 -0.24
C GLY A 27 -14.63 4.10 -1.56
N LEU A 28 -13.87 3.02 -1.70
CA LEU A 28 -13.08 2.68 -2.88
C LEU A 28 -13.82 1.64 -3.73
N ASN A 29 -13.38 1.48 -4.98
CA ASN A 29 -13.78 0.38 -5.84
C ASN A 29 -12.57 -0.45 -6.27
N PRO A 30 -12.74 -1.77 -6.51
CA PRO A 30 -11.71 -2.55 -7.19
C PRO A 30 -11.40 -1.93 -8.55
N GLY A 31 -10.12 -1.76 -8.86
CA GLY A 31 -9.65 -1.06 -10.06
C GLY A 31 -9.34 0.43 -9.86
N ASP A 32 -9.70 1.02 -8.72
CA ASP A 32 -9.27 2.37 -8.39
C ASP A 32 -7.73 2.42 -8.23
N ARG A 33 -7.14 3.57 -8.60
CA ARG A 33 -5.76 3.90 -8.27
C ARG A 33 -5.73 4.62 -6.93
N VAL A 34 -4.89 4.16 -6.01
CA VAL A 34 -4.71 4.74 -4.69
C VAL A 34 -3.25 5.02 -4.39
N ASP A 35 -3.02 6.00 -3.54
CA ASP A 35 -1.75 6.21 -2.90
C ASP A 35 -1.78 5.60 -1.51
N LEU A 36 -0.69 4.93 -1.16
CA LEU A 36 -0.48 4.37 0.16
C LEU A 36 0.25 5.41 0.99
N ILE A 37 -0.27 5.70 2.17
CA ILE A 37 0.26 6.72 3.06
C ILE A 37 0.58 6.08 4.40
N SER A 38 1.82 6.17 4.85
CA SER A 38 2.22 5.65 6.15
C SER A 38 1.70 6.55 7.26
N GLU A 39 1.08 5.98 8.29
CA GLU A 39 0.69 6.73 9.50
C GLU A 39 1.86 6.97 10.46
N PHE A 40 3.02 6.35 10.21
CA PHE A 40 4.26 6.55 10.97
C PHE A 40 5.09 7.72 10.43
N GLY A 41 4.44 8.84 10.10
CA GLY A 41 5.13 10.07 9.70
C GLY A 41 6.11 10.52 10.80
N ASP A 42 7.31 10.92 10.39
CA ASP A 42 8.32 11.53 11.26
C ASP A 42 8.37 13.05 11.04
N GLU A 43 9.33 13.73 11.68
CA GLU A 43 9.54 15.17 11.51
C GLU A 43 9.81 15.57 10.04
N ALA A 44 10.16 14.63 9.15
CA ALA A 44 10.38 14.87 7.72
C ALA A 44 9.10 14.77 6.86
N GLY A 45 7.94 14.44 7.43
CA GLY A 45 6.63 14.54 6.79
C GLY A 45 5.96 13.20 6.43
N GLU A 46 4.83 13.30 5.72
CA GLU A 46 3.98 12.16 5.35
C GLU A 46 4.66 11.28 4.28
N ARG A 47 4.89 10.00 4.57
CA ARG A 47 5.53 9.05 3.65
C ARG A 47 4.49 8.42 2.73
N ARG A 48 4.64 8.62 1.42
CA ARG A 48 3.68 8.17 0.39
C ARG A 48 4.31 7.25 -0.66
N ALA A 49 3.57 6.22 -1.06
CA ALA A 49 3.86 5.38 -2.22
C ALA A 49 2.68 5.46 -3.20
N ALA A 50 2.93 6.01 -4.38
CA ALA A 50 1.87 6.40 -5.30
C ALA A 50 1.42 5.29 -6.28
N GLU A 51 0.20 5.47 -6.81
CA GLU A 51 -0.32 4.80 -8.02
C GLU A 51 -0.52 3.26 -7.91
N PHE A 52 -0.99 2.78 -6.77
CA PHE A 52 -1.32 1.36 -6.56
C PHE A 52 -2.72 1.04 -7.06
N LEU A 53 -2.85 -0.01 -7.86
CA LEU A 53 -4.15 -0.54 -8.27
C LEU A 53 -4.78 -1.35 -7.13
N VAL A 54 -6.00 -1.00 -6.74
CA VAL A 54 -6.76 -1.75 -5.74
C VAL A 54 -7.27 -3.05 -6.36
N VAL A 55 -6.84 -4.18 -5.79
CA VAL A 55 -7.27 -5.52 -6.19
C VAL A 55 -8.04 -6.16 -5.03
N ALA A 56 -9.30 -6.50 -5.28
CA ALA A 56 -10.12 -7.24 -4.32
C ALA A 56 -9.53 -8.63 -4.09
N TYR A 57 -9.23 -8.97 -2.83
CA TYR A 57 -8.68 -10.27 -2.44
C TYR A 57 -9.16 -10.65 -1.05
N PRO A 58 -9.39 -11.94 -0.73
CA PRO A 58 -9.81 -12.37 0.61
C PRO A 58 -8.65 -12.30 1.63
N THR A 59 -8.06 -11.13 1.83
CA THR A 59 -7.18 -10.84 2.97
C THR A 59 -8.01 -10.78 4.26
N PRO A 60 -7.39 -10.98 5.45
CA PRO A 60 -8.06 -10.67 6.71
C PRO A 60 -8.56 -9.22 6.72
N LEU A 61 -9.72 -8.97 7.35
CA LEU A 61 -10.25 -7.60 7.49
C LEU A 61 -9.25 -6.68 8.21
N GLY A 62 -9.20 -5.42 7.78
CA GLY A 62 -8.22 -4.43 8.25
C GLY A 62 -6.79 -4.68 7.79
N ASN A 63 -6.55 -5.66 6.90
CA ASN A 63 -5.23 -5.97 6.38
C ASN A 63 -5.17 -5.78 4.86
N ALA A 64 -4.03 -5.25 4.40
CA ALA A 64 -3.70 -5.13 3.01
C ALA A 64 -2.33 -5.74 2.71
N ALA A 65 -2.13 -6.20 1.48
CA ALA A 65 -0.85 -6.73 1.03
C ALA A 65 -0.42 -6.04 -0.27
N ALA A 66 0.85 -5.71 -0.40
CA ALA A 66 1.43 -5.16 -1.61
C ALA A 66 2.82 -5.76 -1.84
N TYR A 67 3.35 -5.63 -3.06
CA TYR A 67 4.65 -6.19 -3.38
C TYR A 67 5.80 -5.34 -2.81
N TYR A 68 6.83 -6.02 -2.33
CA TYR A 68 8.15 -5.46 -2.09
C TYR A 68 8.94 -5.42 -3.41
N PRO A 69 9.76 -4.40 -3.72
CA PRO A 69 10.13 -3.25 -2.89
C PRO A 69 9.24 -2.01 -3.04
N GLU A 70 8.08 -2.12 -3.70
CA GLU A 70 7.24 -0.98 -4.06
C GLU A 70 6.72 -0.19 -2.84
N THR A 71 6.64 -0.83 -1.67
CA THR A 71 6.24 -0.22 -0.38
C THR A 71 7.41 0.29 0.47
N ASN A 72 8.67 0.18 0.03
CA ASN A 72 9.84 0.66 0.78
C ASN A 72 9.72 2.12 1.27
N PRO A 73 9.16 3.06 0.48
CA PRO A 73 8.97 4.44 0.96
C PRO A 73 8.12 4.57 2.22
N LEU A 74 7.24 3.59 2.50
CA LEU A 74 6.32 3.61 3.65
C LEU A 74 6.98 3.14 4.95
N VAL A 75 8.12 2.46 4.87
CA VAL A 75 8.80 1.90 6.04
C VAL A 75 9.50 3.03 6.79
N PRO A 76 9.19 3.24 8.08
CA PRO A 76 9.91 4.21 8.89
C PRO A 76 11.32 3.67 9.15
N LEU A 77 12.34 4.28 8.55
CA LEU A 77 13.73 3.87 8.72
C LEU A 77 14.28 4.26 10.11
N ASP A 78 13.70 5.30 10.73
CA ASP A 78 14.22 5.91 11.97
C ASP A 78 13.46 5.51 13.24
N HIS A 79 12.37 4.74 13.14
CA HIS A 79 11.58 4.30 14.30
C HIS A 79 12.09 2.97 14.87
N VAL A 80 13.31 3.01 15.41
CA VAL A 80 13.87 1.93 16.24
C VAL A 80 13.32 2.09 17.66
N ALA A 81 12.57 1.10 18.15
CA ALA A 81 12.10 1.10 19.53
C ALA A 81 13.29 1.13 20.49
N ALA A 82 13.39 2.16 21.33
CA ALA A 82 14.40 2.24 22.38
C ALA A 82 14.23 1.04 23.35
N GLY A 83 15.08 0.02 23.19
CA GLY A 83 15.15 -1.15 24.07
C GLY A 83 14.98 -2.51 23.39
N SER A 84 14.56 -2.59 22.12
CA SER A 84 14.52 -3.85 21.38
C SER A 84 14.86 -3.60 19.92
N ASN A 85 15.96 -4.19 19.44
CA ASN A 85 16.46 -4.15 18.05
C ASN A 85 15.51 -4.82 17.02
N THR A 86 14.19 -4.71 17.20
CA THR A 86 13.21 -5.14 16.22
C THR A 86 12.63 -3.87 15.59
N PRO A 87 12.97 -3.55 14.32
CA PRO A 87 12.28 -2.49 13.62
C PRO A 87 10.78 -2.81 13.59
N VAL A 88 9.93 -1.77 13.55
CA VAL A 88 8.49 -1.89 13.27
C VAL A 88 8.28 -2.26 11.79
N SER A 89 9.04 -3.24 11.28
CA SER A 89 9.05 -3.70 9.89
C SER A 89 8.04 -4.83 9.64
N LYS A 90 7.33 -5.30 10.67
CA LYS A 90 6.37 -6.40 10.55
C LYS A 90 4.96 -5.96 10.16
N ALA A 91 4.59 -4.69 10.38
CA ALA A 91 3.33 -4.12 9.94
C ALA A 91 3.45 -2.58 9.91
N VAL A 92 3.23 -1.98 8.73
CA VAL A 92 3.12 -0.53 8.56
C VAL A 92 1.62 -0.21 8.51
N VAL A 93 1.14 0.64 9.42
CA VAL A 93 -0.22 1.17 9.36
C VAL A 93 -0.25 2.15 8.21
N ILE A 94 -1.16 1.91 7.26
CA ILE A 94 -1.29 2.74 6.07
C ILE A 94 -2.73 3.20 5.91
N ARG A 95 -2.86 4.38 5.33
CA ARG A 95 -4.11 4.95 4.85
C ARG A 95 -4.12 4.89 3.32
N LEU A 96 -5.30 4.61 2.75
CA LEU A 96 -5.51 4.59 1.31
C LEU A 96 -6.20 5.88 0.89
N GLU A 97 -5.61 6.61 -0.04
CA GLU A 97 -6.23 7.79 -0.67
C GLU A 97 -6.40 7.55 -2.16
N LYS A 98 -7.52 7.99 -2.75
CA LYS A 98 -7.67 7.97 -4.22
C LYS A 98 -6.57 8.83 -4.85
N SER A 99 -5.84 8.25 -5.80
CA SER A 99 -4.75 8.99 -6.42
C SER A 99 -5.30 10.12 -7.29
N ALA A 100 -4.81 11.33 -7.03
CA ALA A 100 -5.11 12.50 -7.83
C ALA A 100 -4.33 12.51 -9.16
N GLN A 101 -3.33 11.63 -9.32
CA GLN A 101 -2.57 11.53 -10.55
C GLN A 101 -3.37 10.72 -11.57
N ARG A 102 -3.85 11.40 -12.59
CA ARG A 102 -4.42 10.76 -13.78
C ARG A 102 -3.27 9.99 -14.44
N ALA A 103 -3.37 8.67 -14.52
CA ALA A 103 -2.45 7.87 -15.32
C ALA A 103 -2.35 8.51 -16.73
N PRO A 104 -1.16 8.82 -17.25
CA PRO A 104 -1.03 9.24 -18.64
C PRO A 104 -1.56 8.09 -19.51
N GLY A 105 -2.54 8.42 -20.35
CA GLY A 105 -3.17 7.48 -21.29
C GLY A 105 -2.24 7.01 -22.39
#